data_AF-A0A382BPG6-F1
#
_entry.id   AF-A0A382BPG6-F1
#
_cell.length_a   1.000
_cell.length_b   1.000
_cell.length_c   1.000
_cell.angle_alpha   90.00
_cell.angle_beta   90.00
_cell.angle_gamma   90.00
#
_symmetry.space_group_name_H-M   'P 1'
#
loop_
_entity.id
_entity.type
_entity.pdbx_description
1 polymer ?
#
loop_
_entity_poly.entity_id
_entity_poly.type
_entity_poly.pdbx_seq_one_letter_code
_entity_poly.pdbx_strand_id
1 'polypeptide(L)'
;MRNKTTESKKGRHQRTQDFLDDIAETQRVNLVGIEFLRGILEDYHGRVYHGVNERPDSNLIVRGNLANYCIPLEPILRAFSNPFSTQLHLEGLPAVEVHPLGKWVRAHADACIQPNGHLDIPGTDTIGILIAGLVSDRDLFLDPSQGPFRSALIRTYGMISSPVSELFATVLDKQYGANIDYAAAEISVKGTHGFTWHLGGINDPEVRSYSLSSSVRGGPHRKHTDDTFFCMGNCVDLDYLLPTLSKAPRIFLDKGSEDYDLSESSEILSSVAEYWAPLRRAIESGDVDLPAGWSDDE
;
A
#
# COMPACT_ATOMS: atom_id res chain seq x y z
N MET A 1 54.87 -23.44 -31.14
CA MET A 1 53.42 -23.19 -31.34
C MET A 1 52.69 -23.51 -30.04
N ARG A 2 51.91 -22.59 -29.46
CA ARG A 2 50.99 -22.95 -28.35
C ARG A 2 49.81 -23.72 -28.91
N ASN A 3 49.47 -24.84 -28.28
CA ASN A 3 48.42 -25.74 -28.76
C ASN A 3 47.04 -25.21 -28.35
N LYS A 4 46.46 -24.33 -29.18
CA LYS A 4 45.17 -23.64 -28.95
C LYS A 4 44.05 -24.60 -28.51
N THR A 5 44.06 -25.84 -29.00
CA THR A 5 43.07 -26.87 -28.67
C THR A 5 43.16 -27.32 -27.21
N THR A 6 44.37 -27.38 -26.64
CA THR A 6 44.60 -27.76 -25.24
C THR A 6 44.24 -26.61 -24.28
N GLU A 7 44.59 -25.38 -24.63
CA GLU A 7 44.20 -24.18 -23.88
C GLU A 7 42.66 -23.99 -23.89
N SER A 8 42.01 -24.20 -25.04
CA SER A 8 40.55 -24.17 -25.18
C SER A 8 39.84 -25.26 -24.35
N LYS A 9 40.36 -26.50 -24.34
CA LYS A 9 39.84 -27.58 -23.48
C LYS A 9 40.00 -27.26 -21.99
N LYS A 10 41.16 -26.74 -21.57
CA LYS A 10 41.39 -26.32 -20.17
C LYS A 10 40.41 -25.21 -19.77
N GLY A 11 40.21 -24.21 -20.62
CA GLY A 11 39.22 -23.15 -20.39
C GLY A 11 37.77 -23.66 -20.37
N ARG A 12 37.43 -24.71 -21.13
CA ARG A 12 36.09 -25.34 -21.06
C ARG A 12 35.88 -26.07 -19.74
N HIS A 13 36.85 -26.83 -19.25
CA HIS A 13 36.75 -27.50 -17.95
C HIS A 13 36.67 -26.49 -16.80
N GLN A 14 37.45 -25.40 -16.84
CA GLN A 14 37.35 -24.33 -15.84
C GLN A 14 35.93 -23.76 -15.78
N ARG A 15 35.38 -23.29 -16.92
CA ARG A 15 33.99 -22.75 -16.96
C ARG A 15 32.91 -23.73 -16.52
N THR A 16 33.13 -25.04 -16.69
CA THR A 16 32.21 -26.07 -16.17
C THR A 16 32.34 -26.22 -14.65
N GLN A 17 33.56 -26.09 -14.10
CA GLN A 17 33.77 -26.07 -12.65
C GLN A 17 33.19 -24.80 -12.03
N ASP A 18 33.51 -23.63 -12.60
CA ASP A 18 33.01 -22.32 -12.14
C ASP A 18 31.46 -22.35 -11.99
N PHE A 19 30.75 -22.85 -13.01
CA PHE A 19 29.29 -23.02 -12.99
C PHE A 19 28.78 -24.00 -11.90
N LEU A 20 29.50 -25.08 -11.63
CA LEU A 20 29.13 -26.03 -10.57
C LEU A 20 29.40 -25.45 -9.18
N ASP A 21 30.47 -24.67 -9.04
CA ASP A 21 30.83 -23.95 -7.81
C ASP A 21 29.81 -22.84 -7.52
N ASP A 22 29.36 -22.07 -8.53
CA ASP A 22 28.30 -21.07 -8.42
C ASP A 22 26.97 -21.68 -7.92
N ILE A 23 26.57 -22.84 -8.46
CA ILE A 23 25.40 -23.59 -7.98
C ILE A 23 25.60 -24.05 -6.53
N ALA A 24 26.75 -24.65 -6.22
CA ALA A 24 27.03 -25.17 -4.88
C ALA A 24 27.04 -24.05 -3.84
N GLU A 25 27.61 -22.89 -4.16
CA GLU A 25 27.62 -21.71 -3.31
C GLU A 25 26.21 -21.14 -3.10
N THR A 26 25.39 -21.08 -4.17
CA THR A 26 23.97 -20.68 -4.09
C THR A 26 23.19 -21.58 -3.13
N GLN A 27 23.42 -22.89 -3.15
CA GLN A 27 22.81 -23.82 -2.19
C GLN A 27 23.37 -23.61 -0.77
N ARG A 28 24.69 -23.39 -0.63
CA ARG A 28 25.35 -23.16 0.65
C ARG A 28 24.81 -21.91 1.37
N VAL A 29 24.59 -20.80 0.67
CA VAL A 29 24.05 -19.58 1.29
C VAL A 29 22.60 -19.74 1.72
N ASN A 30 21.77 -20.47 0.98
CA ASN A 30 20.41 -20.80 1.42
C ASN A 30 20.42 -21.69 2.69
N LEU A 31 21.35 -22.66 2.80
CA LEU A 31 21.50 -23.45 4.03
C LEU A 31 21.92 -22.59 5.23
N VAL A 32 22.77 -21.58 5.05
CA VAL A 32 23.11 -20.62 6.12
C VAL A 32 21.87 -19.81 6.52
N GLY A 33 21.05 -19.38 5.57
CA GLY A 33 19.83 -18.62 5.85
C GLY A 33 18.73 -19.42 6.57
N ILE A 34 18.75 -20.75 6.51
CA ILE A 34 17.89 -21.60 7.36
C ILE A 34 18.24 -21.41 8.85
N GLU A 35 19.52 -21.23 9.19
CA GLU A 35 19.95 -21.01 10.57
C GLU A 35 19.61 -19.58 11.05
N PHE A 36 19.62 -18.59 10.15
CA PHE A 36 19.07 -17.26 10.45
C PHE A 36 17.55 -17.31 10.70
N LEU A 37 16.80 -18.01 9.84
CA LEU A 37 15.37 -18.25 10.02
C LEU A 37 15.09 -18.99 11.33
N ARG A 38 15.89 -20.02 11.67
CA ARG A 38 15.81 -20.72 12.97
C ARG A 38 15.96 -19.76 14.13
N GLY A 39 16.98 -18.90 14.11
CA GLY A 39 17.21 -17.89 15.16
C GLY A 39 15.99 -17.00 15.38
N ILE A 40 15.36 -16.50 14.31
CA ILE A 40 14.12 -15.70 14.39
C ILE A 40 12.97 -16.50 15.02
N LEU A 41 12.80 -17.77 14.66
CA LEU A 41 11.75 -18.62 15.23
C LEU A 41 11.99 -18.91 16.73
N GLU A 42 13.24 -19.02 17.16
CA GLU A 42 13.62 -19.25 18.56
C GLU A 42 13.46 -17.97 19.40
N ASP A 43 13.99 -16.83 18.92
CA ASP A 43 13.88 -15.51 19.56
C ASP A 43 12.42 -15.07 19.74
N TYR A 44 11.56 -15.38 18.77
CA TYR A 44 10.15 -14.97 18.75
C TYR A 44 9.15 -16.12 18.92
N HIS A 45 9.53 -17.25 19.52
CA HIS A 45 8.69 -18.46 19.67
C HIS A 45 7.27 -18.23 20.25
N GLY A 46 7.06 -17.21 21.09
CA GLY A 46 5.75 -16.84 21.63
C GLY A 46 4.85 -16.03 20.67
N ARG A 47 5.43 -15.53 19.58
CA ARG A 47 4.79 -14.69 18.55
C ARG A 47 4.78 -15.35 17.17
N VAL A 48 5.79 -16.15 16.85
CA VAL A 48 5.94 -16.84 15.56
C VAL A 48 5.89 -18.35 15.79
N TYR A 49 4.96 -19.05 15.14
CA TYR A 49 4.80 -20.50 15.28
C TYR A 49 4.08 -21.14 14.09
N HIS A 50 4.29 -22.44 13.90
CA HIS A 50 3.61 -23.23 12.87
C HIS A 50 2.14 -23.49 13.24
N GLY A 51 1.22 -23.33 12.28
CA GLY A 51 -0.22 -23.51 12.51
C GLY A 51 -0.61 -24.97 12.71
N VAL A 52 -1.33 -25.27 13.80
CA VAL A 52 -1.55 -26.66 14.27
C VAL A 52 -2.67 -27.40 13.51
N ASN A 53 -3.71 -26.66 13.07
CA ASN A 53 -4.81 -27.08 12.17
C ASN A 53 -5.82 -25.91 12.03
N GLU A 54 -6.63 -25.74 10.98
CA GLU A 54 -6.76 -26.48 9.70
C GLU A 54 -6.74 -25.49 8.50
N ARG A 55 -5.94 -25.80 7.47
CA ARG A 55 -6.11 -25.45 6.05
C ARG A 55 -5.52 -26.62 5.25
N PRO A 56 -5.88 -26.87 3.96
CA PRO A 56 -5.24 -27.93 3.17
C PRO A 56 -3.73 -27.72 3.01
N ASP A 57 -3.28 -26.47 3.17
CA ASP A 57 -1.93 -25.99 3.00
C ASP A 57 -1.36 -25.48 4.34
N SER A 58 -0.10 -25.84 4.62
CA SER A 58 0.63 -25.46 5.83
C SER A 58 0.82 -23.94 5.94
N ASN A 59 0.77 -23.38 7.16
CA ASN A 59 0.89 -21.94 7.42
C ASN A 59 1.87 -21.61 8.56
N LEU A 60 2.57 -20.48 8.43
CA LEU A 60 3.30 -19.85 9.54
C LEU A 60 2.48 -18.69 10.11
N ILE A 61 2.27 -18.71 11.42
CA ILE A 61 1.56 -17.67 12.16
C ILE A 61 2.56 -16.67 12.71
N VAL A 62 2.33 -15.37 12.50
CA VAL A 62 3.09 -14.28 13.12
C VAL A 62 2.14 -13.35 13.87
N ARG A 63 2.34 -13.13 15.17
CA ARG A 63 1.59 -12.16 15.98
C ARG A 63 2.32 -10.83 16.02
N GLY A 64 1.80 -9.86 15.30
CA GLY A 64 2.25 -8.47 15.32
C GLY A 64 1.86 -7.71 16.59
N ASN A 65 2.14 -6.41 16.62
CA ASN A 65 1.57 -5.46 17.58
C ASN A 65 0.31 -4.76 17.03
N LEU A 66 0.20 -4.69 15.71
CA LEU A 66 -0.90 -4.09 14.95
C LEU A 66 -1.94 -5.12 14.51
N ALA A 67 -1.52 -6.35 14.18
CA ALA A 67 -2.41 -7.40 13.65
C ALA A 67 -1.87 -8.82 13.90
N ASN A 68 -2.66 -9.83 13.56
CA ASN A 68 -2.16 -11.19 13.38
C ASN A 68 -1.96 -11.47 11.89
N TYR A 69 -0.93 -12.24 11.55
CA TYR A 69 -0.56 -12.56 10.17
C TYR A 69 -0.47 -14.07 9.96
N CYS A 70 -0.83 -14.50 8.76
CA CYS A 70 -0.71 -15.88 8.30
C CYS A 70 0.06 -15.90 6.97
N ILE A 71 1.19 -16.59 6.93
CA ILE A 71 2.01 -16.75 5.72
C ILE A 71 1.75 -18.15 5.15
N PRO A 72 1.22 -18.27 3.91
CA PRO A 72 1.06 -19.54 3.23
C PRO A 72 2.43 -20.21 2.97
N LEU A 73 2.66 -21.39 3.54
CA LEU A 73 3.94 -22.10 3.39
C LEU A 73 3.96 -23.02 2.17
N GLU A 74 2.82 -23.57 1.72
CA GLU A 74 2.80 -24.48 0.56
C GLU A 74 3.42 -23.88 -0.71
N PRO A 75 3.14 -22.62 -1.12
CA PRO A 75 3.79 -22.03 -2.29
C PRO A 75 5.31 -21.91 -2.11
N ILE A 76 5.77 -21.59 -0.90
CA ILE A 76 7.17 -21.43 -0.53
C ILE A 76 7.90 -22.79 -0.54
N LEU A 77 7.32 -23.80 0.08
CA LEU A 77 7.89 -25.16 0.16
C LEU A 77 7.96 -25.81 -1.23
N ARG A 78 6.97 -25.55 -2.10
CA ARG A 78 7.02 -25.98 -3.51
C ARG A 78 8.10 -25.23 -4.29
N ALA A 79 8.28 -23.92 -4.08
CA ALA A 79 9.34 -23.15 -4.72
C ALA A 79 10.75 -23.66 -4.33
N PHE A 80 10.96 -24.03 -3.07
CA PHE A 80 12.22 -24.69 -2.66
C PHE A 80 12.38 -26.10 -3.24
N SER A 81 11.29 -26.85 -3.38
CA SER A 81 11.32 -28.22 -3.93
C SER A 81 11.57 -28.25 -5.44
N ASN A 82 10.99 -27.31 -6.19
CA ASN A 82 11.22 -27.13 -7.62
C ASN A 82 10.91 -25.67 -8.05
N PRO A 83 11.92 -24.78 -8.10
CA PRO A 83 11.73 -23.37 -8.45
C PRO A 83 11.35 -23.16 -9.93
N PHE A 84 11.46 -24.20 -10.78
CA PHE A 84 11.10 -24.15 -12.19
C PHE A 84 9.67 -24.66 -12.47
N SER A 85 8.88 -24.95 -11.42
CA SER A 85 7.50 -25.40 -11.59
C SER A 85 6.60 -24.27 -12.09
N THR A 86 6.28 -24.28 -13.38
CA THR A 86 5.40 -23.29 -14.03
C THR A 86 3.97 -23.27 -13.48
N GLN A 87 3.57 -24.30 -12.72
CA GLN A 87 2.28 -24.36 -12.02
C GLN A 87 2.16 -23.35 -10.87
N LEU A 88 3.26 -22.75 -10.41
CA LEU A 88 3.25 -21.89 -9.23
C LEU A 88 2.69 -20.50 -9.50
N HIS A 89 2.84 -19.94 -10.70
CA HIS A 89 2.48 -18.54 -11.02
C HIS A 89 2.96 -17.50 -9.98
N LEU A 90 4.06 -17.78 -9.27
CA LEU A 90 4.61 -16.94 -8.21
C LEU A 90 5.58 -15.90 -8.78
N GLU A 91 5.20 -14.63 -8.67
CA GLU A 91 6.10 -13.48 -8.85
C GLU A 91 6.61 -13.01 -7.47
N GLY A 92 7.40 -13.84 -6.79
CA GLY A 92 8.00 -13.55 -5.49
C GLY A 92 7.35 -14.28 -4.31
N LEU A 93 7.38 -13.67 -3.12
CA LEU A 93 6.72 -14.21 -1.92
C LEU A 93 5.19 -14.24 -2.09
N PRO A 94 4.49 -15.24 -1.52
CA PRO A 94 3.03 -15.25 -1.50
C PRO A 94 2.48 -14.08 -0.69
N ALA A 95 1.24 -13.68 -0.99
CA ALA A 95 0.53 -12.69 -0.19
C ALA A 95 0.36 -13.19 1.25
N VAL A 96 0.52 -12.27 2.21
CA VAL A 96 0.37 -12.52 3.64
C VAL A 96 -1.04 -12.11 4.06
N GLU A 97 -1.74 -13.02 4.74
CA GLU A 97 -3.08 -12.76 5.26
C GLU A 97 -2.99 -11.85 6.48
N VAL A 98 -3.79 -10.78 6.52
CA VAL A 98 -3.86 -9.81 7.61
C VAL A 98 -5.20 -9.95 8.33
N HIS A 99 -5.14 -10.21 9.64
CA HIS A 99 -6.30 -10.37 10.52
C HIS A 99 -6.25 -9.39 11.70
N PRO A 100 -7.41 -8.93 12.21
CA PRO A 100 -7.43 -8.03 13.36
C PRO A 100 -6.73 -8.63 14.59
N LEU A 101 -6.06 -7.78 15.36
CA LEU A 101 -5.29 -8.17 16.55
C LEU A 101 -6.18 -8.97 17.53
N GLY A 102 -5.65 -10.09 18.02
CA GLY A 102 -6.39 -11.00 18.89
C GLY A 102 -7.51 -11.82 18.23
N LYS A 103 -7.76 -11.69 16.91
CA LYS A 103 -8.81 -12.42 16.19
C LYS A 103 -8.28 -13.09 14.92
N TRP A 104 -8.97 -14.17 14.51
CA TRP A 104 -8.84 -14.78 13.19
C TRP A 104 -10.18 -14.64 12.46
N VAL A 105 -10.14 -14.27 11.19
CA VAL A 105 -11.33 -13.96 10.37
C VAL A 105 -11.28 -14.69 9.03
N ARG A 106 -12.44 -15.12 8.52
CA ARG A 106 -12.53 -15.80 7.22
C ARG A 106 -12.29 -14.84 6.06
N ALA A 107 -12.98 -13.70 6.06
CA ALA A 107 -12.66 -12.57 5.18
C ALA A 107 -11.51 -11.80 5.82
N HIS A 108 -10.31 -12.00 5.27
CA HIS A 108 -9.07 -11.32 5.63
C HIS A 108 -8.68 -10.34 4.52
N ALA A 109 -7.76 -9.43 4.80
CA ALA A 109 -7.11 -8.65 3.75
C ALA A 109 -5.78 -9.33 3.39
N ASP A 110 -5.35 -9.20 2.14
CA ASP A 110 -4.09 -9.75 1.66
C ASP A 110 -3.06 -8.63 1.46
N ALA A 111 -1.85 -8.84 1.98
CA ALA A 111 -0.72 -7.93 1.86
C ALA A 111 0.37 -8.56 0.98
N CYS A 112 0.73 -7.89 -0.13
CA CYS A 112 1.97 -8.21 -0.85
C CYS A 112 3.13 -7.52 -0.12
N ILE A 113 4.03 -8.30 0.49
CA ILE A 113 5.17 -7.80 1.26
C ILE A 113 6.43 -8.38 0.63
N GLN A 114 7.25 -7.54 0.00
CA GLN A 114 8.49 -7.94 -0.65
C GLN A 114 9.66 -7.15 -0.06
N PRO A 115 10.86 -7.76 0.08
CA PRO A 115 12.05 -7.04 0.49
C PRO A 115 12.48 -6.03 -0.60
N ASN A 116 12.85 -4.82 -0.19
CA ASN A 116 13.27 -3.75 -1.10
C ASN A 116 14.63 -4.07 -1.76
N GLY A 117 14.69 -4.12 -3.10
CA GLY A 117 15.94 -3.93 -3.84
C GLY A 117 17.05 -4.97 -3.63
N HIS A 118 16.71 -6.20 -3.23
CA HIS A 118 17.67 -7.22 -2.82
C HIS A 118 17.56 -8.52 -3.64
N LEU A 119 18.04 -8.48 -4.88
CA LEU A 119 18.11 -9.67 -5.76
C LEU A 119 19.16 -10.70 -5.28
N ASP A 120 20.17 -10.24 -4.54
CA ASP A 120 21.30 -11.07 -4.10
C ASP A 120 21.07 -11.75 -2.72
N ILE A 121 19.93 -11.52 -2.07
CA ILE A 121 19.61 -12.14 -0.77
C ILE A 121 19.08 -13.58 -0.99
N PRO A 122 19.59 -14.58 -0.25
CA PRO A 122 19.06 -15.95 -0.29
C PRO A 122 17.54 -16.01 -0.05
N GLY A 123 16.84 -16.94 -0.72
CA GLY A 123 15.39 -17.08 -0.58
C GLY A 123 14.95 -17.41 0.85
N THR A 124 15.80 -18.10 1.61
CA THR A 124 15.61 -18.39 3.04
C THR A 124 15.76 -17.16 3.93
N ASP A 125 16.72 -16.28 3.63
CA ASP A 125 16.90 -14.99 4.34
C ASP A 125 15.72 -14.06 4.08
N THR A 126 15.20 -14.06 2.85
CA THR A 126 13.98 -13.31 2.46
C THR A 126 12.77 -13.67 3.33
N ILE A 127 12.60 -14.95 3.68
CA ILE A 127 11.54 -15.40 4.61
C ILE A 127 11.81 -14.90 6.03
N GLY A 128 13.06 -14.97 6.50
CA GLY A 128 13.46 -14.42 7.79
C GLY A 128 13.17 -12.92 7.89
N ILE A 129 13.53 -12.14 6.86
CA ILE A 129 13.27 -10.71 6.76
C ILE A 129 11.77 -10.42 6.77
N LEU A 130 10.95 -11.19 6.05
CA LEU A 130 9.48 -11.06 6.08
C LEU A 130 8.94 -11.24 7.51
N ILE A 131 9.36 -12.31 8.20
CA ILE A 131 8.92 -12.60 9.57
C ILE A 131 9.37 -11.50 10.54
N ALA A 132 10.63 -11.06 10.45
CA ALA A 132 11.15 -9.97 11.27
C ALA A 132 10.37 -8.65 11.04
N GLY A 133 10.04 -8.33 9.78
CA GLY A 133 9.21 -7.18 9.43
C GLY A 133 7.79 -7.26 10.01
N LEU A 134 7.17 -8.45 9.99
CA LEU A 134 5.84 -8.68 10.58
C LEU A 134 5.85 -8.70 12.12
N VAL A 135 6.97 -9.12 12.73
CA VAL A 135 7.20 -9.02 14.17
C VAL A 135 7.39 -7.54 14.60
N SER A 136 8.01 -6.73 13.74
CA SER A 136 8.19 -5.27 13.88
C SER A 136 7.22 -4.48 13.00
N ASP A 137 5.97 -4.95 12.91
CA ASP A 137 4.91 -4.41 12.04
C ASP A 137 4.66 -2.90 12.13
N ARG A 138 4.92 -2.29 13.30
CA ARG A 138 4.86 -0.83 13.48
C ARG A 138 5.85 -0.09 12.59
N ASP A 139 7.07 -0.60 12.45
CA ASP A 139 8.10 -0.01 11.59
C ASP A 139 7.79 -0.32 10.11
N LEU A 140 7.34 -1.55 9.81
CA LEU A 140 6.93 -1.96 8.47
C LEU A 140 5.75 -1.12 7.93
N PHE A 141 4.82 -0.70 8.78
CA PHE A 141 3.70 0.18 8.40
C PHE A 141 4.17 1.59 8.00
N LEU A 142 5.21 2.09 8.67
CA LEU A 142 5.80 3.41 8.43
C LEU A 142 6.77 3.45 7.25
N ASP A 143 7.23 2.30 6.74
CA ASP A 143 8.05 2.23 5.52
C ASP A 143 7.25 2.76 4.31
N PRO A 144 7.74 3.80 3.60
CA PRO A 144 7.10 4.30 2.40
C PRO A 144 6.90 3.24 1.32
N SER A 145 7.81 2.27 1.17
CA SER A 145 7.71 1.25 0.11
C SER A 145 6.62 0.20 0.37
N GLN A 146 6.20 0.03 1.63
CA GLN A 146 5.27 -1.00 2.07
C GLN A 146 3.81 -0.53 2.00
N GLY A 147 3.48 0.22 0.94
CA GLY A 147 2.11 0.67 0.63
C GLY A 147 1.07 -0.46 0.68
N PRO A 148 1.28 -1.62 0.02
CA PRO A 148 0.32 -2.73 0.06
C PRO A 148 0.05 -3.27 1.47
N PHE A 149 1.08 -3.34 2.33
CA PHE A 149 0.95 -3.76 3.72
C PHE A 149 0.11 -2.77 4.55
N ARG A 150 0.41 -1.48 4.42
CA ARG A 150 -0.34 -0.39 5.05
C ARG A 150 -1.81 -0.40 4.62
N SER A 151 -2.07 -0.54 3.32
CA SER A 151 -3.43 -0.63 2.77
C SER A 151 -4.19 -1.88 3.22
N ALA A 152 -3.53 -3.03 3.34
CA ALA A 152 -4.15 -4.25 3.90
C ALA A 152 -4.56 -4.05 5.37
N LEU A 153 -3.68 -3.44 6.19
CA LEU A 153 -3.98 -3.12 7.59
C LEU A 153 -5.13 -2.12 7.74
N ILE A 154 -5.18 -1.07 6.90
CA ILE A 154 -6.30 -0.12 6.87
C ILE A 154 -7.60 -0.83 6.48
N ARG A 155 -7.58 -1.70 5.45
CA ARG A 155 -8.76 -2.52 5.07
C ARG A 155 -9.21 -3.48 6.16
N THR A 156 -8.27 -4.04 6.94
CA THR A 156 -8.58 -4.95 8.06
C THR A 156 -9.32 -4.26 9.21
N TYR A 157 -9.01 -3.00 9.49
CA TYR A 157 -9.63 -2.24 10.57
C TYR A 157 -10.76 -1.29 10.14
N GLY A 158 -10.80 -0.94 8.85
CA GLY A 158 -11.50 0.26 8.41
C GLY A 158 -10.82 1.52 8.98
N MET A 159 -11.57 2.61 8.97
CA MET A 159 -11.09 3.94 9.37
C MET A 159 -11.57 4.37 10.77
N ILE A 160 -12.04 3.41 11.56
CA ILE A 160 -12.36 3.58 12.98
C ILE A 160 -11.08 3.60 13.84
N SER A 161 -11.21 4.07 15.08
CA SER A 161 -10.15 4.00 16.07
C SER A 161 -9.73 2.53 16.31
N SER A 162 -8.44 2.24 16.11
CA SER A 162 -7.88 0.90 16.02
C SER A 162 -6.37 0.90 16.34
N PRO A 163 -5.70 -0.27 16.48
CA PRO A 163 -4.26 -0.32 16.76
C PRO A 163 -3.36 0.41 15.76
N VAL A 164 -3.84 0.64 14.53
CA VAL A 164 -3.10 1.35 13.46
C VAL A 164 -3.29 2.87 13.49
N SER A 165 -4.27 3.39 14.25
CA SER A 165 -4.71 4.79 14.14
C SER A 165 -3.63 5.85 14.38
N GLU A 166 -2.77 5.64 15.38
CA GLU A 166 -1.64 6.52 15.71
C GLU A 166 -0.63 6.60 14.57
N LEU A 167 -0.29 5.43 13.99
CA LEU A 167 0.67 5.34 12.89
C LEU A 167 0.07 5.89 11.60
N PHE A 168 -1.22 5.64 11.34
CA PHE A 168 -1.89 6.17 10.17
C PHE A 168 -1.99 7.70 10.21
N ALA A 169 -2.34 8.29 11.36
CA ALA A 169 -2.27 9.74 11.55
C ALA A 169 -0.85 10.29 11.32
N THR A 170 0.18 9.57 11.78
CA THR A 170 1.59 9.93 11.55
C THR A 170 1.98 9.86 10.07
N VAL A 171 1.43 8.91 9.30
CA VAL A 171 1.63 8.81 7.85
C VAL A 171 0.94 9.96 7.12
N LEU A 172 -0.32 10.25 7.46
CA LEU A 172 -1.09 11.35 6.86
C LEU A 172 -0.42 12.71 7.06
N ASP A 173 0.09 12.99 8.26
CA ASP A 173 0.80 14.23 8.56
C ASP A 173 2.12 14.33 7.77
N LYS A 174 2.95 13.28 7.83
CA LYS A 174 4.29 13.29 7.20
C LYS A 174 4.27 13.25 5.67
N GLN A 175 3.32 12.55 5.06
CA GLN A 175 3.26 12.39 3.60
C GLN A 175 2.42 13.49 2.93
N TYR A 176 1.33 13.94 3.59
CA TYR A 176 0.34 14.81 2.97
C TYR A 176 0.06 16.12 3.72
N GLY A 177 0.63 16.32 4.93
CA GLY A 177 0.27 17.44 5.80
C GLY A 177 -1.21 17.39 6.23
N ALA A 178 -1.76 16.18 6.31
CA ALA A 178 -3.16 15.92 6.62
C ALA A 178 -3.34 15.38 8.05
N ASN A 179 -4.45 15.71 8.69
CA ASN A 179 -4.79 15.29 10.05
C ASN A 179 -6.14 14.57 10.08
N ILE A 180 -6.21 13.43 10.76
CA ILE A 180 -7.43 12.63 10.93
C ILE A 180 -8.01 12.79 12.33
N ASP A 181 -9.29 13.17 12.40
CA ASP A 181 -10.09 13.17 13.62
C ASP A 181 -11.02 11.94 13.60
N TYR A 182 -10.66 10.92 14.39
CA TYR A 182 -11.43 9.68 14.52
C TYR A 182 -12.77 9.86 15.26
N ALA A 183 -12.96 10.95 16.02
CA ALA A 183 -14.22 11.25 16.70
C ALA A 183 -15.19 11.98 15.76
N ALA A 184 -14.67 12.86 14.89
CA ALA A 184 -15.45 13.49 13.82
C ALA A 184 -15.63 12.60 12.58
N ALA A 185 -14.84 11.53 12.45
CA ALA A 185 -14.73 10.70 11.24
C ALA A 185 -14.36 11.53 10.00
N GLU A 186 -13.35 12.39 10.14
CA GLU A 186 -12.95 13.39 9.15
C GLU A 186 -11.42 13.43 8.96
N ILE A 187 -10.94 13.49 7.71
CA ILE A 187 -9.55 13.85 7.39
C ILE A 187 -9.54 15.29 6.89
N SER A 188 -8.66 16.13 7.43
CA SER A 188 -8.47 17.51 7.03
C SER A 188 -7.09 17.73 6.40
N VAL A 189 -7.00 18.51 5.32
CA VAL A 189 -5.75 18.85 4.63
C VAL A 189 -5.70 20.34 4.25
N LYS A 190 -4.52 20.95 4.31
CA LYS A 190 -4.34 22.37 3.96
C LYS A 190 -4.23 22.56 2.46
N GLY A 191 -5.21 23.26 1.90
CA GLY A 191 -5.24 23.68 0.50
C GLY A 191 -4.59 25.04 0.27
N THR A 192 -4.61 25.50 -0.99
CA THR A 192 -4.10 26.81 -1.37
C THR A 192 -5.06 27.95 -0.98
N HIS A 193 -4.59 29.20 -1.08
CA HIS A 193 -5.40 30.42 -0.84
C HIS A 193 -6.04 30.55 0.56
N GLY A 194 -5.65 29.69 1.51
CA GLY A 194 -6.22 29.62 2.86
C GLY A 194 -7.40 28.66 3.00
N PHE A 195 -7.63 27.79 2.01
CA PHE A 195 -8.57 26.68 2.14
C PHE A 195 -8.02 25.61 3.09
N THR A 196 -8.91 24.97 3.83
CA THR A 196 -8.71 23.66 4.45
C THR A 196 -9.81 22.78 3.90
N TRP A 197 -9.44 21.68 3.27
CA TRP A 197 -10.37 20.68 2.75
C TRP A 197 -10.59 19.61 3.80
N HIS A 198 -11.79 19.04 3.79
CA HIS A 198 -12.19 18.00 4.72
C HIS A 198 -12.88 16.87 3.95
N LEU A 199 -12.47 15.64 4.25
CA LEU A 199 -13.03 14.40 3.75
C LEU A 199 -13.76 13.74 4.92
N GLY A 200 -15.09 13.83 4.95
CA GLY A 200 -15.95 13.25 5.97
C GLY A 200 -16.67 11.99 5.47
N GLY A 201 -17.57 11.42 6.27
CA GLY A 201 -18.31 10.20 5.90
C GLY A 201 -17.49 8.92 6.05
N ILE A 202 -16.28 9.02 6.60
CA ILE A 202 -15.29 7.93 6.74
C ILE A 202 -15.82 6.69 7.47
N ASN A 203 -16.78 6.89 8.39
CA ASN A 203 -17.43 5.83 9.17
C ASN A 203 -18.94 5.74 8.89
N ASP A 204 -19.42 6.36 7.81
CA ASP A 204 -20.83 6.38 7.42
C ASP A 204 -21.10 5.28 6.37
N PRO A 205 -21.93 4.26 6.65
CA PRO A 205 -22.21 3.18 5.71
C PRO A 205 -23.09 3.61 4.52
N GLU A 206 -23.68 4.81 4.54
CA GLU A 206 -24.45 5.35 3.40
C GLU A 206 -23.56 6.09 2.40
N VAL A 207 -22.33 6.47 2.79
CA VAL A 207 -21.32 7.10 1.93
C VAL A 207 -20.43 6.02 1.30
N ARG A 208 -20.38 5.96 -0.03
CA ARG A 208 -19.56 4.97 -0.77
C ARG A 208 -18.08 5.34 -0.83
N SER A 209 -17.78 6.64 -0.80
CA SER A 209 -16.44 7.19 -0.85
C SER A 209 -16.20 8.12 0.34
N TYR A 210 -16.25 9.43 0.12
CA TYR A 210 -16.11 10.47 1.14
C TYR A 210 -17.04 11.63 0.81
N SER A 211 -17.65 12.24 1.82
CA SER A 211 -18.22 13.58 1.66
C SER A 211 -17.08 14.60 1.56
N LEU A 212 -17.18 15.56 0.64
CA LEU A 212 -16.16 16.60 0.46
C LEU A 212 -16.70 17.95 0.92
N SER A 213 -15.88 18.69 1.65
CA SER A 213 -16.19 20.03 2.13
C SER A 213 -14.94 20.88 2.31
N SER A 214 -15.11 22.18 2.50
CA SER A 214 -13.99 23.08 2.80
C SER A 214 -14.34 24.18 3.81
N SER A 215 -13.31 24.74 4.43
CA SER A 215 -13.38 25.98 5.20
C SER A 215 -12.27 26.93 4.78
N VAL A 216 -12.58 28.23 4.70
CA VAL A 216 -11.62 29.25 4.25
C VAL A 216 -11.17 30.08 5.45
N ARG A 217 -9.87 30.02 5.77
CA ARG A 217 -9.22 30.73 6.88
C ARG A 217 -9.90 30.54 8.25
N GLY A 218 -10.41 29.32 8.50
CA GLY A 218 -11.16 29.00 9.73
C GLY A 218 -12.58 29.56 9.77
N GLY A 219 -13.11 30.04 8.63
CA GLY A 219 -14.51 30.42 8.47
C GLY A 219 -15.46 29.20 8.45
N PRO A 220 -16.75 29.42 8.13
CA PRO A 220 -17.74 28.35 8.12
C PRO A 220 -17.37 27.24 7.15
N HIS A 221 -17.67 26.02 7.57
CA HIS A 221 -17.56 24.79 6.79
C HIS A 221 -18.63 24.78 5.68
N ARG A 222 -18.26 24.38 4.47
CA ARG A 222 -19.10 24.41 3.26
C ARG A 222 -19.04 23.04 2.62
N LYS A 223 -20.18 22.36 2.52
CA LYS A 223 -20.26 21.06 1.86
C LYS A 223 -20.24 21.25 0.34
N HIS A 224 -19.44 20.45 -0.35
CA HIS A 224 -19.31 20.45 -1.80
C HIS A 224 -20.05 19.29 -2.44
N THR A 225 -19.96 18.10 -1.84
CA THR A 225 -20.80 16.95 -2.19
C THR A 225 -21.08 16.09 -0.96
N ASP A 226 -22.19 15.34 -1.00
CA ASP A 226 -22.54 14.34 0.02
C ASP A 226 -21.68 13.08 -0.10
N ASP A 227 -21.28 12.69 -1.31
CA ASP A 227 -20.45 11.52 -1.58
C ASP A 227 -19.72 11.67 -2.92
N THR A 228 -18.39 11.78 -2.86
CA THR A 228 -17.51 11.93 -4.03
C THR A 228 -17.60 10.78 -5.03
N PHE A 229 -18.20 9.65 -4.67
CA PHE A 229 -18.45 8.54 -5.59
C PHE A 229 -19.27 8.95 -6.83
N PHE A 230 -20.20 9.90 -6.68
CA PHE A 230 -21.11 10.31 -7.78
C PHE A 230 -20.54 11.41 -8.67
N CYS A 231 -19.41 12.02 -8.30
CA CYS A 231 -18.86 13.18 -9.00
C CYS A 231 -17.35 13.08 -9.30
N MET A 232 -16.68 11.99 -8.93
CA MET A 232 -15.24 11.73 -9.12
C MET A 232 -14.92 10.23 -9.28
N GLY A 233 -13.99 9.89 -10.16
CA GLY A 233 -13.54 8.52 -10.46
C GLY A 233 -12.49 7.96 -9.50
N ASN A 234 -11.50 8.77 -9.08
CA ASN A 234 -10.47 8.41 -8.09
C ASN A 234 -10.92 8.71 -6.65
N CYS A 235 -12.23 8.82 -6.43
CA CYS A 235 -12.85 9.27 -5.19
C CYS A 235 -12.41 8.48 -3.94
N VAL A 236 -12.11 7.18 -4.05
CA VAL A 236 -11.69 6.35 -2.91
C VAL A 236 -10.20 6.41 -2.58
N ASP A 237 -9.37 6.99 -3.46
CA ASP A 237 -7.91 6.95 -3.34
C ASP A 237 -7.36 8.19 -2.60
N LEU A 238 -6.89 7.98 -1.36
CA LEU A 238 -6.27 9.03 -0.55
C LEU A 238 -4.89 9.47 -1.09
N ASP A 239 -4.17 8.59 -1.79
CA ASP A 239 -2.86 8.91 -2.37
C ASP A 239 -3.02 9.86 -3.58
N TYR A 240 -4.19 9.87 -4.22
CA TYR A 240 -4.62 10.89 -5.19
C TYR A 240 -5.28 12.10 -4.50
N LEU A 241 -6.30 11.89 -3.66
CA LEU A 241 -7.12 12.96 -3.10
C LEU A 241 -6.31 13.95 -2.26
N LEU A 242 -5.47 13.48 -1.34
CA LEU A 242 -4.81 14.37 -0.39
C LEU A 242 -3.79 15.30 -1.07
N PRO A 243 -2.90 14.83 -1.99
CA PRO A 243 -2.08 15.72 -2.79
C PRO A 243 -2.87 16.69 -3.67
N THR A 244 -3.97 16.25 -4.28
CA THR A 244 -4.77 17.11 -5.17
C THR A 244 -5.50 18.20 -4.39
N LEU A 245 -6.13 17.86 -3.25
CA LEU A 245 -6.76 18.81 -2.35
C LEU A 245 -5.75 19.80 -1.72
N SER A 246 -4.51 19.38 -1.46
CA SER A 246 -3.45 20.30 -1.00
C SER A 246 -3.14 21.41 -2.01
N LYS A 247 -3.32 21.13 -3.31
CA LYS A 247 -3.15 22.09 -4.42
C LYS A 247 -4.44 22.88 -4.67
N ALA A 248 -5.61 22.29 -4.45
CA ALA A 248 -6.91 22.95 -4.61
C ALA A 248 -7.13 24.11 -3.62
N PRO A 249 -7.87 25.17 -4.00
CA PRO A 249 -8.60 25.34 -5.26
C PRO A 249 -7.76 25.93 -6.40
N ARG A 250 -6.47 26.27 -6.19
CA ARG A 250 -5.60 26.82 -7.26
C ARG A 250 -5.60 25.96 -8.51
N ILE A 251 -5.63 24.64 -8.33
CA ILE A 251 -5.57 23.66 -9.42
C ILE A 251 -6.70 23.84 -10.45
N PHE A 252 -7.89 24.30 -10.03
CA PHE A 252 -9.03 24.61 -10.91
C PHE A 252 -8.80 25.77 -11.88
N LEU A 253 -7.68 26.50 -11.76
CA LEU A 253 -7.28 27.57 -12.70
C LEU A 253 -6.05 27.20 -13.53
N ASP A 254 -5.46 26.03 -13.29
CA ASP A 254 -4.18 25.64 -13.88
C ASP A 254 -4.42 24.74 -15.09
N LYS A 255 -4.47 25.34 -16.28
CA LYS A 255 -4.68 24.64 -17.57
C LYS A 255 -3.56 23.63 -17.93
N GLY A 256 -2.50 23.54 -17.12
CA GLY A 256 -1.44 22.54 -17.23
C GLY A 256 -1.39 21.57 -16.05
N SER A 257 -2.43 21.50 -15.22
CA SER A 257 -2.47 20.54 -14.11
C SER A 257 -2.60 19.11 -14.62
N GLU A 258 -1.94 18.17 -13.94
CA GLU A 258 -2.07 16.72 -14.18
C GLU A 258 -3.32 16.13 -13.51
N ASP A 259 -4.17 16.95 -12.91
CA ASP A 259 -5.46 16.52 -12.39
C ASP A 259 -6.48 16.35 -13.53
N TYR A 260 -7.24 15.26 -13.47
CA TYR A 260 -8.18 14.82 -14.51
C TYR A 260 -9.52 14.39 -13.92
N ASP A 261 -9.77 14.72 -12.64
CA ASP A 261 -10.91 14.19 -11.89
C ASP A 261 -11.54 15.25 -10.97
N LEU A 262 -10.83 15.74 -9.94
CA LEU A 262 -11.35 16.82 -9.08
C LEU A 262 -11.57 18.12 -9.88
N SER A 263 -10.66 18.45 -10.80
CA SER A 263 -10.79 19.57 -11.74
C SER A 263 -11.82 19.37 -12.85
N GLU A 264 -12.32 18.15 -13.06
CA GLU A 264 -13.35 17.80 -14.05
C GLU A 264 -14.72 17.54 -13.40
N SER A 265 -14.83 17.71 -12.07
CA SER A 265 -16.07 17.51 -11.33
C SER A 265 -16.95 18.76 -11.36
N SER A 266 -17.94 18.80 -12.25
CA SER A 266 -18.79 19.99 -12.44
C SER A 266 -19.60 20.39 -11.20
N GLU A 267 -19.97 19.43 -10.34
CA GLU A 267 -20.58 19.67 -9.02
C GLU A 267 -19.62 20.43 -8.08
N ILE A 268 -18.39 19.92 -7.92
CA ILE A 268 -17.38 20.51 -7.05
C ILE A 268 -16.91 21.88 -7.59
N LEU A 269 -16.65 22.00 -8.90
CA LEU A 269 -16.31 23.28 -9.53
C LEU A 269 -17.39 24.34 -9.29
N SER A 270 -18.66 24.00 -9.51
CA SER A 270 -19.78 24.91 -9.30
C SER A 270 -19.89 25.34 -7.84
N SER A 271 -19.85 24.36 -6.92
CA SER A 271 -19.93 24.60 -5.48
C SER A 271 -18.76 25.44 -4.94
N VAL A 272 -17.54 25.25 -5.47
CA VAL A 272 -16.38 26.09 -5.12
C VAL A 272 -16.51 27.50 -5.71
N ALA A 273 -17.02 27.63 -6.94
CA ALA A 273 -17.23 28.91 -7.60
C ALA A 273 -18.23 29.80 -6.85
N GLU A 274 -19.23 29.22 -6.17
CA GLU A 274 -20.15 29.95 -5.26
C GLU A 274 -19.42 30.79 -4.20
N TYR A 275 -18.19 30.40 -3.83
CA TYR A 275 -17.47 30.98 -2.70
C TYR A 275 -16.05 31.47 -3.03
N TRP A 276 -15.51 31.08 -4.18
CA TRP A 276 -14.18 31.49 -4.65
C TRP A 276 -14.28 32.25 -5.99
N ALA A 277 -14.31 33.58 -5.89
CA ALA A 277 -14.48 34.48 -7.03
C ALA A 277 -13.49 34.29 -8.21
N PRO A 278 -12.22 33.87 -8.02
CA PRO A 278 -11.33 33.56 -9.14
C PRO A 278 -11.85 32.45 -10.07
N LEU A 279 -12.31 31.32 -9.51
CA LEU A 279 -12.89 30.23 -10.31
C LEU A 279 -14.19 30.65 -10.99
N ARG A 280 -15.09 31.35 -10.27
CA ARG A 280 -16.33 31.85 -10.87
C ARG A 280 -16.05 32.70 -12.12
N ARG A 281 -15.10 33.63 -12.05
CA ARG A 281 -14.74 34.48 -13.19
C ARG A 281 -14.15 33.68 -14.35
N ALA A 282 -13.39 32.62 -14.07
CA ALA A 282 -12.82 31.76 -15.10
C ALA A 282 -13.90 30.90 -15.80
N ILE A 283 -14.93 30.47 -15.06
CA ILE A 283 -16.11 29.82 -15.65
C ILE A 283 -16.92 30.84 -16.46
N GLU A 284 -17.18 32.03 -15.91
CA GLU A 284 -17.90 33.12 -16.59
C GLU A 284 -17.19 33.64 -17.86
N SER A 285 -15.85 33.53 -17.95
CA SER A 285 -15.07 33.90 -19.14
C SER A 285 -14.92 32.78 -20.17
N GLY A 286 -15.33 31.54 -19.85
CA GLY A 286 -15.03 30.37 -20.67
C GLY A 286 -13.54 29.98 -20.64
N ASP A 287 -12.81 30.38 -19.59
CA ASP A 287 -11.45 29.91 -19.35
C ASP A 287 -11.42 28.53 -18.67
N VAL A 288 -12.46 28.18 -17.92
CA VAL A 288 -12.68 26.86 -17.32
C VAL A 288 -14.06 26.40 -17.77
N ASP A 289 -14.11 25.32 -18.54
CA ASP A 289 -15.37 24.70 -18.93
C ASP A 289 -15.98 23.95 -17.74
N LEU A 290 -17.30 24.04 -17.58
CA LEU A 290 -18.03 23.10 -16.73
C LEU A 290 -18.39 21.90 -17.60
N PRO A 291 -17.80 20.70 -17.37
CA PRO A 291 -18.18 19.53 -18.15
C PRO A 291 -19.67 19.25 -17.98
N ALA A 292 -20.32 18.88 -19.08
CA ALA A 292 -21.72 18.50 -19.09
C ALA A 292 -21.92 17.40 -18.04
N GLY A 293 -22.86 17.62 -17.11
CA GLY A 293 -23.10 16.71 -16.00
C GLY A 293 -23.33 15.30 -16.50
N TRP A 294 -22.84 14.31 -15.74
CA TRP A 294 -23.12 12.91 -15.98
C TRP A 294 -24.62 12.70 -15.81
N SER A 295 -25.37 12.72 -16.91
CA SER A 295 -26.79 12.38 -16.90
C SER A 295 -26.91 10.87 -16.81
N ASP A 296 -27.44 10.37 -15.69
CA ASP A 296 -27.91 8.99 -15.52
C ASP A 296 -29.16 8.72 -16.40
N ASP A 297 -28.98 8.84 -17.72
CA ASP A 297 -29.94 8.50 -18.77
C ASP A 297 -29.44 7.25 -19.54
N GLU A 298 -29.19 6.14 -18.84
CA GLU A 298 -29.30 4.74 -19.37
C GLU A 298 -29.42 3.66 -18.26
#